data_AF-R0KEQ9-F1
#
_entry.id   AF-R0KEQ9-F1
#
_cell.length_a   1.000
_cell.length_b   1.000
_cell.length_c   1.000
_cell.angle_alpha   90.00
_cell.angle_beta   90.00
_cell.angle_gamma   90.00
#
_symmetry.space_group_name_H-M   'P 1'
#
loop_
_entity.id
_entity.type
_entity.pdbx_description
1 polymer ?
#
loop_
_entity_poly.entity_id
_entity_poly.type
_entity_poly.pdbx_seq_one_letter_code
_entity_poly.pdbx_strand_id
1 'polypeptide(L)'
;MASPRIDPPQLMGVTGDECASCNATTVPLYDLSCHTSDDFHCRNCLTYTFYQASDDIVRCPHSPCGLPAGFPELAPLTKDFHLDNYFYDQERIDKIREQPEVMDNLICFTSQEVIAIFYHVYSMFEDQILDPVAFGGVPGYFIKDTDETLRASFDLNPFVCGFLIEMGGSLKLVSTPKELEEGMLSLLNRLLHDYASMHYGTELSRWGVDLTSEEDVLKTALENYKPLGDIKENWEMITKKWVELLAWRHVERLAPPEGGAAERRDFKF
;
A
#
# COMPACT_ATOMS: atom_id res chain seq x y z
N MET A 1 -6.88 -34.93 -11.21
CA MET A 1 -5.56 -34.26 -11.13
C MET A 1 -5.74 -33.10 -10.18
N ALA A 2 -4.92 -32.99 -9.13
CA ALA A 2 -4.94 -31.82 -8.25
C ALA A 2 -4.49 -30.60 -9.07
N SER A 3 -5.18 -29.47 -8.93
CA SER A 3 -4.70 -28.21 -9.50
C SER A 3 -3.30 -27.92 -8.96
N PRO A 4 -2.36 -27.44 -9.79
CA PRO A 4 -1.03 -27.06 -9.31
C PRO A 4 -1.19 -26.03 -8.20
N ARG A 5 -0.48 -26.24 -7.09
CA ARG A 5 -0.42 -25.29 -5.98
C ARG A 5 0.28 -24.03 -6.49
N ILE A 6 -0.40 -22.89 -6.40
CA ILE A 6 0.16 -21.59 -6.72
C ILE A 6 0.66 -21.03 -5.38
N ASP A 7 1.96 -20.91 -5.20
CA ASP A 7 2.53 -20.21 -4.04
C ASP A 7 3.15 -18.88 -4.53
N PRO A 8 3.05 -17.79 -3.73
CA PRO A 8 3.69 -16.51 -4.03
C PRO A 8 5.17 -16.61 -4.35
N PRO A 9 5.74 -15.66 -5.13
CA PRO A 9 7.17 -15.56 -5.32
C PRO A 9 7.90 -15.46 -3.98
N GLN A 10 8.96 -16.26 -3.80
CA GLN A 10 9.73 -16.32 -2.57
C GLN A 10 11.02 -15.52 -2.73
N LEU A 11 11.26 -14.54 -1.85
CA LEU A 11 12.51 -13.79 -1.84
C LEU A 11 13.69 -14.69 -1.42
N MET A 12 14.68 -14.81 -2.32
CA MET A 12 15.94 -15.52 -2.07
C MET A 12 17.06 -14.60 -1.58
N GLY A 13 16.88 -13.28 -1.74
CA GLY A 13 17.90 -12.27 -1.45
C GLY A 13 18.85 -12.01 -2.62
N VAL A 14 20.00 -11.40 -2.33
CA VAL A 14 21.07 -11.18 -3.32
C VAL A 14 22.02 -12.37 -3.28
N THR A 15 21.82 -13.33 -4.19
CA THR A 15 22.55 -14.62 -4.19
C THR A 15 23.82 -14.60 -5.04
N GLY A 16 23.93 -13.62 -5.95
CA GLY A 16 24.99 -13.56 -6.97
C GLY A 16 24.64 -14.29 -8.27
N ASP A 17 23.52 -15.02 -8.30
CA ASP A 17 22.95 -15.59 -9.52
C ASP A 17 22.38 -14.48 -10.42
N GLU A 18 22.13 -14.80 -11.69
CA GLU A 18 21.54 -13.86 -12.63
C GLU A 18 20.01 -13.99 -12.70
N CYS A 19 19.31 -12.87 -12.78
CA CYS A 19 17.90 -12.88 -13.12
C CYS A 19 17.70 -13.52 -14.50
N ALA A 20 16.93 -14.59 -14.61
CA ALA A 20 16.69 -15.32 -15.85
C ALA A 20 16.03 -14.46 -16.95
N SER A 21 15.41 -13.32 -16.60
CA SER A 21 14.77 -12.41 -17.55
C SER A 21 15.64 -11.24 -18.03
N CYS A 22 16.56 -10.73 -17.20
CA CYS A 22 17.35 -9.53 -17.51
C CYS A 22 18.85 -9.63 -17.22
N ASN A 23 19.30 -10.79 -16.74
CA ASN A 23 20.69 -11.12 -16.41
C ASN A 23 21.33 -10.21 -15.33
N ALA A 24 20.51 -9.50 -14.53
CA ALA A 24 20.99 -8.70 -13.43
C ALA A 24 21.43 -9.59 -12.26
N THR A 25 22.62 -9.35 -11.70
CA THR A 25 23.25 -10.17 -10.64
C THR A 25 23.34 -9.48 -9.27
N THR A 26 23.13 -8.17 -9.23
CA THR A 26 23.26 -7.35 -8.00
C THR A 26 21.91 -6.96 -7.42
N VAL A 27 20.86 -7.70 -7.75
CA VAL A 27 19.47 -7.40 -7.38
C VAL A 27 18.87 -8.56 -6.58
N PRO A 28 17.90 -8.30 -5.69
CA PRO A 28 17.18 -9.38 -5.03
C PRO A 28 16.44 -10.26 -6.04
N LEU A 29 16.58 -11.57 -5.86
CA LEU A 29 16.00 -12.59 -6.72
C LEU A 29 14.86 -13.33 -6.01
N TYR A 30 13.93 -13.83 -6.81
CA TYR A 30 12.74 -14.53 -6.36
C TYR A 30 12.63 -15.88 -7.04
N ASP A 31 12.31 -16.90 -6.24
CA ASP A 31 11.97 -18.24 -6.71
C ASP A 31 10.46 -18.34 -6.98
N LEU A 32 10.10 -19.15 -7.99
CA LEU A 32 8.71 -19.37 -8.41
C LEU A 32 8.35 -20.86 -8.26
N SER A 33 7.38 -21.14 -7.39
CA SER A 33 6.88 -22.49 -7.07
C SER A 33 6.30 -23.29 -8.25
N CYS A 34 6.03 -22.64 -9.39
CA CYS A 34 5.41 -23.26 -10.56
C CYS A 34 6.31 -24.25 -11.30
N HIS A 35 7.62 -24.26 -11.02
CA HIS A 35 8.59 -25.16 -11.63
C HIS A 35 9.79 -25.36 -10.70
N THR A 36 10.59 -26.41 -10.94
CA THR A 36 11.78 -26.73 -10.14
C THR A 36 13.09 -26.36 -10.87
N SER A 37 13.10 -25.26 -11.62
CA SER A 37 14.32 -24.74 -12.28
C SER A 37 15.13 -23.87 -11.34
N ASP A 38 16.44 -23.78 -11.57
CA ASP A 38 17.33 -22.81 -10.90
C ASP A 38 17.18 -21.38 -11.49
N ASP A 39 16.05 -21.12 -12.17
CA ASP A 39 15.75 -19.84 -12.80
C ASP A 39 15.09 -18.94 -11.77
N PHE A 40 15.84 -17.93 -11.32
CA PHE A 40 15.30 -16.89 -10.44
C PHE A 40 14.98 -15.62 -11.22
N HIS A 41 13.97 -14.88 -10.74
CA HIS A 41 13.56 -13.63 -11.37
C HIS A 41 13.72 -12.46 -10.41
N CYS A 42 14.23 -11.33 -10.91
CA CYS A 42 14.27 -10.12 -10.10
C CYS A 42 12.89 -9.48 -10.00
N ARG A 43 12.71 -8.68 -8.95
CA ARG A 43 11.46 -7.94 -8.70
C ARG A 43 10.97 -7.17 -9.92
N ASN A 44 11.81 -6.37 -10.58
CA ASN A 44 11.38 -5.52 -11.69
C ASN A 44 10.81 -6.34 -12.87
N CYS A 45 11.42 -7.49 -13.17
CA CYS A 45 10.94 -8.39 -14.22
C CYS A 45 9.62 -9.05 -13.84
N LEU A 46 9.47 -9.46 -12.58
CA LEU A 46 8.19 -9.93 -12.06
C LEU A 46 7.14 -8.82 -12.15
N THR A 47 7.34 -7.66 -11.53
CA THR A 47 6.42 -6.52 -11.55
C THR A 47 5.99 -6.16 -12.98
N TYR A 48 6.92 -6.12 -13.94
CA TYR A 48 6.59 -5.89 -15.35
C TYR A 48 5.65 -6.96 -15.92
N THR A 49 5.94 -8.24 -15.64
CA THR A 49 5.10 -9.37 -16.05
C THR A 49 3.71 -9.28 -15.42
N PHE A 50 3.63 -8.97 -14.12
CA PHE A 50 2.35 -8.80 -13.41
C PHE A 50 1.55 -7.61 -13.95
N TYR A 51 2.22 -6.52 -14.31
CA TYR A 51 1.60 -5.31 -14.84
C TYR A 51 1.05 -5.50 -16.27
N GLN A 52 1.73 -6.31 -17.08
CA GLN A 52 1.30 -6.59 -18.46
C GLN A 52 0.21 -7.67 -18.58
N ALA A 53 0.01 -8.48 -17.54
CA ALA A 53 -1.01 -9.51 -17.54
C ALA A 53 -2.42 -8.87 -17.58
N SER A 54 -3.15 -9.15 -18.66
CA SER A 54 -4.52 -8.65 -18.86
C SER A 54 -5.58 -9.41 -18.07
N ASP A 55 -5.24 -10.59 -17.56
CA ASP A 55 -6.08 -11.46 -16.72
C ASP A 55 -5.55 -11.51 -15.29
N ASP A 56 -6.36 -11.97 -14.34
CA ASP A 56 -5.96 -12.06 -12.92
C ASP A 56 -4.82 -13.07 -12.70
N ILE A 57 -4.70 -14.05 -13.60
CA ILE A 57 -3.73 -15.13 -13.54
C ILE A 57 -2.43 -14.70 -14.22
N VAL A 58 -1.42 -14.37 -13.42
CA VAL A 58 -0.07 -14.11 -13.95
C VAL A 58 0.63 -15.44 -14.23
N ARG A 59 1.25 -15.54 -15.41
CA ARG A 59 1.96 -16.75 -15.85
C ARG A 59 3.45 -16.60 -15.61
N CYS A 60 4.09 -17.73 -15.33
CA CYS A 60 5.53 -17.77 -15.17
C CYS A 60 6.25 -17.21 -16.42
N PRO A 61 7.19 -16.26 -16.26
CA PRO A 61 7.98 -15.73 -17.38
C PRO A 61 8.96 -16.76 -17.96
N HIS A 62 9.21 -17.89 -17.28
CA HIS A 62 9.98 -19.00 -17.83
C HIS A 62 9.21 -19.67 -18.99
N SER A 63 9.71 -19.48 -20.21
CA SER A 63 9.06 -19.82 -21.49
C SER A 63 8.43 -21.23 -21.57
N PRO A 64 9.07 -22.33 -21.11
CA PRO A 64 8.46 -23.65 -21.17
C PRO A 64 7.50 -23.97 -20.01
N CYS A 65 7.43 -23.15 -18.95
CA CYS A 65 6.55 -23.39 -17.82
C CYS A 65 5.10 -23.01 -18.15
N GLY A 66 4.84 -21.72 -18.43
CA GLY A 66 3.51 -21.20 -18.78
C GLY A 66 2.40 -21.44 -17.74
N LEU A 67 2.71 -22.06 -16.60
CA LEU A 67 1.83 -22.27 -15.47
C LEU A 67 1.59 -20.95 -14.73
N PRO A 68 0.46 -20.83 -14.00
CA PRO A 68 0.25 -19.72 -13.09
C PRO A 68 1.40 -19.59 -12.10
N ALA A 69 1.99 -18.40 -12.04
CA ALA A 69 2.98 -18.01 -11.06
C ALA A 69 2.49 -16.72 -10.41
N GLY A 70 2.48 -16.68 -9.09
CA GLY A 70 2.03 -15.48 -8.39
C GLY A 70 1.20 -15.80 -7.18
N PHE A 71 0.25 -14.91 -6.91
CA PHE A 71 -0.41 -14.85 -5.62
C PHE A 71 -1.74 -15.60 -5.68
N PRO A 72 -2.03 -16.48 -4.70
CA PRO A 72 -3.36 -17.05 -4.53
C PRO A 72 -4.42 -15.96 -4.43
N GLU A 73 -5.60 -16.24 -4.97
CA GLU A 73 -6.77 -15.40 -4.78
C GLU A 73 -7.14 -15.34 -3.28
N LEU A 74 -7.45 -14.14 -2.78
CA LEU A 74 -7.97 -13.97 -1.44
C LEU A 74 -9.50 -14.06 -1.46
N ALA A 75 -10.07 -14.61 -0.39
CA ALA A 75 -11.50 -14.44 -0.16
C ALA A 75 -11.80 -12.93 -0.05
N PRO A 76 -12.81 -12.40 -0.77
CA PRO A 76 -13.17 -10.99 -0.70
C PRO A 76 -13.40 -10.56 0.75
N LEU A 77 -13.04 -9.31 1.08
CA LEU A 77 -13.49 -8.70 2.32
C LEU A 77 -15.02 -8.61 2.25
N THR A 78 -15.70 -9.47 3.01
CA THR A 78 -17.16 -9.43 3.10
C THR A 78 -17.58 -8.14 3.80
N LYS A 79 -18.79 -7.65 3.52
CA LYS A 79 -19.34 -6.46 4.19
C LYS A 79 -19.40 -6.59 5.72
N ASP A 80 -19.41 -7.82 6.23
CA ASP A 80 -19.44 -8.13 7.66
C ASP A 80 -18.03 -8.12 8.30
N PHE A 81 -16.98 -8.07 7.48
CA PHE A 81 -15.59 -8.01 7.94
C PHE A 81 -15.23 -6.55 8.29
N HIS A 82 -15.63 -6.14 9.49
CA HIS A 82 -15.31 -4.82 10.02
C HIS A 82 -13.83 -4.77 10.45
N LEU A 83 -12.98 -4.25 9.56
CA LEU A 83 -11.60 -3.88 9.88
C LEU A 83 -11.62 -2.61 10.74
N ASP A 84 -11.85 -2.78 12.04
CA ASP A 84 -11.81 -1.70 13.02
C ASP A 84 -10.51 -1.73 13.85
N ASN A 85 -10.37 -0.80 14.80
CA ASN A 85 -9.16 -0.75 15.63
C ASN A 85 -9.07 -1.96 16.57
N TYR A 86 -10.20 -2.52 16.99
CA TYR A 86 -10.23 -3.72 17.82
C TYR A 86 -9.70 -4.93 17.05
N PHE A 87 -10.15 -5.12 15.81
CA PHE A 87 -9.64 -6.16 14.92
C PHE A 87 -8.13 -6.02 14.69
N TYR A 88 -7.69 -4.79 14.38
CA TYR A 88 -6.29 -4.48 14.15
C TYR A 88 -5.39 -4.88 15.34
N ASP A 89 -5.82 -4.53 16.56
CA ASP A 89 -5.10 -4.85 17.79
C ASP A 89 -5.17 -6.34 18.13
N GLN A 90 -6.33 -6.98 17.92
CA GLN A 90 -6.54 -8.40 18.18
C GLN A 90 -5.65 -9.27 17.28
N GLU A 91 -5.61 -8.97 15.99
CA GLU A 91 -4.77 -9.68 15.01
C GLU A 91 -3.29 -9.27 15.10
N ARG A 92 -2.94 -8.28 15.93
CA ARG A 92 -1.56 -7.78 16.13
C ARG A 92 -0.89 -7.38 14.82
N ILE A 93 -1.63 -6.68 13.97
CA ILE A 93 -1.21 -6.31 12.63
C ILE A 93 0.00 -5.36 12.66
N ASP A 94 0.14 -4.57 13.72
CA ASP A 94 1.31 -3.73 13.99
C ASP A 94 2.64 -4.50 14.03
N LYS A 95 2.61 -5.77 14.44
CA LYS A 95 3.81 -6.61 14.54
C LYS A 95 4.36 -7.07 13.19
N ILE A 96 3.61 -6.89 12.10
CA ILE A 96 4.10 -7.26 10.76
C ILE A 96 5.33 -6.45 10.37
N ARG A 97 5.45 -5.21 10.86
CA ARG A 97 6.65 -4.39 10.64
C ARG A 97 7.92 -4.99 11.22
N GLU A 98 7.79 -5.83 12.24
CA GLU A 98 8.91 -6.51 12.88
C GLU A 98 9.34 -7.77 12.13
N GLN A 99 8.69 -8.09 10.99
CA GLN A 99 8.93 -9.28 10.16
C GLN A 99 9.53 -8.86 8.80
N PRO A 100 10.88 -8.74 8.69
CA PRO A 100 11.56 -8.39 7.44
C PRO A 100 11.17 -9.30 6.27
N GLU A 101 10.95 -10.58 6.54
CA GLU A 101 10.54 -11.58 5.56
C GLU A 101 9.15 -11.30 4.95
N VAL A 102 8.32 -10.49 5.60
CA VAL A 102 7.06 -9.98 5.04
C VAL A 102 7.27 -8.59 4.43
N MET A 103 7.95 -7.69 5.15
CA MET A 103 8.13 -6.29 4.76
C MET A 103 9.01 -6.08 3.53
N ASP A 104 9.95 -6.98 3.28
CA ASP A 104 10.88 -6.93 2.15
C ASP A 104 10.46 -7.88 1.00
N ASN A 105 9.39 -8.64 1.17
CA ASN A 105 8.89 -9.58 0.15
C ASN A 105 7.77 -8.95 -0.69
N LEU A 106 7.56 -9.48 -1.88
CA LEU A 106 6.56 -8.98 -2.81
C LEU A 106 5.15 -9.27 -2.29
N ILE A 107 4.31 -8.24 -2.32
CA ILE A 107 2.86 -8.34 -2.20
C ILE A 107 2.22 -7.94 -3.52
N CYS A 108 1.04 -8.49 -3.80
CA CYS A 108 0.26 -8.16 -5.00
C CYS A 108 -1.21 -8.04 -4.67
N PHE A 109 -1.89 -7.00 -5.15
CA PHE A 109 -3.32 -6.84 -4.94
C PHE A 109 -3.97 -6.23 -6.17
N THR A 110 -5.26 -6.53 -6.37
CA THR A 110 -6.06 -5.79 -7.33
C THR A 110 -6.30 -4.38 -6.81
N SER A 111 -6.47 -3.40 -7.71
CA SER A 111 -6.77 -2.03 -7.27
C SER A 111 -8.06 -1.94 -6.44
N GLN A 112 -9.03 -2.81 -6.69
CA GLN A 112 -10.26 -2.87 -5.90
C GLN A 112 -10.01 -3.29 -4.44
N GLU A 113 -9.19 -4.31 -4.20
CA GLU A 113 -8.83 -4.72 -2.83
C GLU A 113 -8.04 -3.62 -2.11
N VAL A 114 -7.10 -3.02 -2.83
CA VAL A 114 -6.25 -1.93 -2.32
C VAL A 114 -7.10 -0.74 -1.87
N ILE A 115 -8.04 -0.31 -2.71
CA ILE A 115 -8.98 0.79 -2.44
C ILE A 115 -9.93 0.42 -1.29
N ALA A 116 -10.45 -0.81 -1.26
CA ALA A 116 -11.34 -1.25 -0.20
C ALA A 116 -10.67 -1.19 1.18
N ILE A 117 -9.43 -1.72 1.30
CA ILE A 117 -8.66 -1.67 2.54
C ILE A 117 -8.34 -0.22 2.92
N PHE A 118 -8.00 0.64 1.95
CA PHE A 118 -7.76 2.05 2.20
C PHE A 118 -8.98 2.75 2.82
N TYR A 119 -10.17 2.52 2.27
CA TYR A 119 -11.40 3.07 2.84
C TYR A 119 -11.66 2.58 4.27
N HIS A 120 -11.46 1.29 4.53
CA HIS A 120 -11.57 0.76 5.88
C HIS A 120 -10.63 1.47 6.85
N VAL A 121 -9.36 1.63 6.48
CA VAL A 121 -8.37 2.33 7.33
C VAL A 121 -8.78 3.76 7.57
N TYR A 122 -9.15 4.52 6.54
CA TYR A 122 -9.58 5.89 6.73
C TYR A 122 -10.77 6.00 7.69
N SER A 123 -11.78 5.13 7.55
CA SER A 123 -12.93 5.08 8.47
C SER A 123 -12.52 4.79 9.92
N MET A 124 -11.49 3.97 10.16
CA MET A 124 -10.96 3.72 11.51
C MET A 124 -10.41 4.98 12.18
N PHE A 125 -9.90 5.93 11.40
CA PHE A 125 -9.35 7.20 11.88
C PHE A 125 -10.45 8.27 11.97
N GLU A 126 -11.41 8.29 11.05
CA GLU A 126 -12.58 9.18 11.13
C GLU A 126 -13.43 8.89 12.38
N ASP A 127 -13.62 7.61 12.74
CA ASP A 127 -14.33 7.22 13.97
C ASP A 127 -13.63 7.71 15.25
N GLN A 128 -12.32 7.99 15.19
CA GLN A 128 -11.53 8.50 16.31
C GLN A 128 -11.37 10.02 16.31
N ILE A 129 -11.39 10.65 15.14
CA ILE A 129 -11.12 12.07 14.95
C ILE A 129 -12.43 12.77 14.57
N LEU A 130 -13.02 13.45 15.55
CA LEU A 130 -14.23 14.27 15.40
C LEU A 130 -14.08 15.46 14.42
N ASP A 131 -12.89 15.67 13.83
CA ASP A 131 -12.59 16.81 12.95
C ASP A 131 -11.99 16.37 11.59
N PRO A 132 -12.80 16.27 10.52
CA PRO A 132 -12.34 15.99 9.17
C PRO A 132 -11.27 16.97 8.64
N VAL A 133 -11.18 18.19 9.20
CA VAL A 133 -10.17 19.19 8.82
C VAL A 133 -8.77 18.74 9.25
N ALA A 134 -8.65 17.93 10.31
CA ALA A 134 -7.38 17.37 10.75
C ALA A 134 -6.77 16.39 9.73
N PHE A 135 -7.54 15.93 8.74
CA PHE A 135 -7.07 15.15 7.60
C PHE A 135 -6.98 15.96 6.30
N GLY A 136 -7.16 17.29 6.36
CA GLY A 136 -7.19 18.16 5.18
C GLY A 136 -8.52 18.16 4.43
N GLY A 137 -9.56 17.53 4.99
CA GLY A 137 -10.92 17.54 4.45
C GLY A 137 -11.69 18.82 4.77
N VAL A 138 -12.98 18.83 4.40
CA VAL A 138 -13.89 19.94 4.70
C VAL A 138 -14.58 19.76 6.04
N PRO A 139 -14.96 20.85 6.75
CA PRO A 139 -15.70 20.74 8.00
C PRO A 139 -17.02 19.96 7.83
N GLY A 140 -17.37 19.10 8.80
CA GLY A 140 -18.53 18.20 8.71
C GLY A 140 -19.88 18.89 8.43
N TYR A 141 -20.04 20.18 8.78
CA TYR A 141 -21.27 20.93 8.48
C TYR A 141 -21.47 21.20 6.97
N PHE A 142 -20.43 21.10 6.14
CA PHE A 142 -20.55 21.20 4.67
C PHE A 142 -21.22 19.96 4.06
N ILE A 143 -21.14 18.81 4.72
CA ILE A 143 -21.61 17.52 4.22
C ILE A 143 -22.78 16.94 5.02
N LYS A 144 -23.19 17.59 6.11
CA LYS A 144 -24.25 17.12 7.03
C LYS A 144 -25.60 16.81 6.37
N ASP A 145 -25.91 17.47 5.25
CA ASP A 145 -27.19 17.36 4.54
C ASP A 145 -27.10 16.41 3.33
N THR A 146 -25.99 15.69 3.18
CA THR A 146 -25.82 14.66 2.13
C THR A 146 -26.34 13.31 2.62
N ASP A 147 -26.96 12.54 1.71
CA ASP A 147 -27.51 11.22 2.02
C ASP A 147 -26.41 10.18 2.36
N GLU A 148 -25.18 10.40 1.89
CA GLU A 148 -23.99 9.56 2.17
C GLU A 148 -22.83 10.42 2.71
N THR A 149 -22.92 10.82 3.98
CA THR A 149 -21.93 11.71 4.63
C THR A 149 -20.49 11.19 4.54
N LEU A 150 -20.28 9.89 4.75
CA LEU A 150 -18.96 9.26 4.64
C LEU A 150 -18.38 9.40 3.22
N ARG A 151 -19.20 9.17 2.20
CA ARG A 151 -18.76 9.31 0.81
C ARG A 151 -18.45 10.76 0.45
N ALA A 152 -19.28 11.68 0.92
CA ALA A 152 -19.03 13.12 0.73
C ALA A 152 -17.74 13.57 1.46
N SER A 153 -17.43 13.00 2.63
CA SER A 153 -16.18 13.22 3.36
C SER A 153 -14.97 12.79 2.52
N PHE A 154 -15.05 11.62 1.87
CA PHE A 154 -14.02 11.13 0.95
C PHE A 154 -13.85 12.01 -0.28
N ASP A 155 -14.94 12.30 -0.98
CA ASP A 155 -14.92 13.01 -2.27
C ASP A 155 -14.41 14.47 -2.14
N LEU A 156 -14.54 15.06 -0.95
CA LEU A 156 -14.11 16.42 -0.64
C LEU A 156 -12.76 16.48 0.08
N ASN A 157 -12.09 15.35 0.33
CA ASN A 157 -10.75 15.32 0.91
C ASN A 157 -9.69 15.21 -0.21
N PRO A 158 -8.87 16.25 -0.46
CA PRO A 158 -7.88 16.24 -1.54
C PRO A 158 -6.82 15.16 -1.37
N PHE A 159 -6.51 14.77 -0.14
CA PHE A 159 -5.54 13.70 0.14
C PHE A 159 -6.11 12.32 -0.21
N VAL A 160 -7.35 12.03 0.21
CA VAL A 160 -8.07 10.82 -0.20
C VAL A 160 -8.10 10.72 -1.73
N CYS A 161 -8.53 11.78 -2.40
CA CYS A 161 -8.61 11.83 -3.86
C CYS A 161 -7.24 11.59 -4.51
N GLY A 162 -6.17 12.23 -4.01
CA GLY A 162 -4.80 12.04 -4.52
C GLY A 162 -4.33 10.59 -4.42
N PHE A 163 -4.52 9.96 -3.26
CA PHE A 163 -4.18 8.55 -3.05
C PHE A 163 -5.01 7.63 -3.95
N LEU A 164 -6.32 7.85 -4.05
CA LEU A 164 -7.20 7.05 -4.92
C LEU A 164 -6.83 7.16 -6.41
N ILE A 165 -6.41 8.33 -6.87
CA ILE A 165 -5.95 8.53 -8.26
C ILE A 165 -4.68 7.71 -8.52
N GLU A 166 -3.69 7.77 -7.62
CA GLU A 166 -2.44 7.01 -7.76
C GLU A 166 -2.72 5.50 -7.80
N MET A 167 -3.59 5.01 -6.92
CA MET A 167 -3.95 3.59 -6.85
C MET A 167 -4.81 3.14 -8.03
N GLY A 168 -5.74 3.99 -8.47
CA GLY A 168 -6.66 3.72 -9.58
C GLY A 168 -5.99 3.72 -10.95
N GLY A 169 -4.75 4.24 -11.06
CA GLY A 169 -3.98 4.25 -12.29
C GLY A 169 -3.47 2.88 -12.75
N SER A 170 -3.54 1.85 -11.90
CA SER A 170 -3.07 0.49 -12.19
C SER A 170 -4.18 -0.54 -11.94
N LEU A 171 -4.19 -1.63 -12.72
CA LEU A 171 -5.11 -2.76 -12.47
C LEU A 171 -4.68 -3.60 -11.27
N LYS A 172 -3.37 -3.67 -11.03
CA LYS A 172 -2.74 -4.44 -9.97
C LYS A 172 -1.59 -3.65 -9.38
N LEU A 173 -1.48 -3.69 -8.06
CA LEU A 173 -0.35 -3.17 -7.30
C LEU A 173 0.61 -4.32 -7.00
N VAL A 174 1.88 -4.22 -7.40
CA VAL A 174 2.94 -5.18 -7.05
C VAL A 174 4.15 -4.43 -6.50
N SER A 175 4.41 -4.60 -5.20
CA SER A 175 5.51 -3.92 -4.50
C SER A 175 5.91 -4.70 -3.25
N THR A 176 7.02 -4.35 -2.60
CA THR A 176 7.19 -4.67 -1.19
C THR A 176 6.36 -3.69 -0.34
N PRO A 177 5.90 -4.09 0.86
CA PRO A 177 5.26 -3.18 1.81
C PRO A 177 6.11 -1.93 2.09
N LYS A 178 7.43 -2.09 2.25
CA LYS A 178 8.35 -0.98 2.52
C LYS A 178 8.37 0.05 1.40
N GLU A 179 8.52 -0.39 0.15
CA GLU A 179 8.58 0.53 -0.99
C GLU A 179 7.22 1.16 -1.28
N LEU A 180 6.13 0.44 -0.99
CA LEU A 180 4.79 1.03 -1.05
C LEU A 180 4.67 2.18 -0.05
N GLU A 181 5.09 1.97 1.19
CA GLU A 181 5.09 3.03 2.21
C GLU A 181 5.95 4.24 1.79
N GLU A 182 7.19 4.01 1.36
CA GLU A 182 8.07 5.08 0.87
C GLU A 182 7.45 5.87 -0.29
N GLY A 183 6.85 5.17 -1.26
CA GLY A 183 6.15 5.80 -2.39
C GLY A 183 4.94 6.62 -1.97
N MET A 184 4.15 6.12 -1.02
CA MET A 184 2.96 6.79 -0.50
C MET A 184 3.31 8.00 0.38
N LEU A 185 4.40 7.93 1.14
CA LEU A 185 4.94 9.07 1.88
C LEU A 185 5.47 10.15 0.93
N SER A 186 6.08 9.77 -0.19
CA SER A 186 6.44 10.74 -1.24
C SER A 186 5.21 11.40 -1.87
N LEU A 187 4.14 10.64 -2.14
CA LEU A 187 2.88 11.20 -2.61
C LEU A 187 2.27 12.16 -1.57
N LEU A 188 2.28 11.80 -0.29
CA LEU A 188 1.81 12.66 0.80
C LEU A 188 2.54 14.00 0.82
N ASN A 189 3.87 14.01 0.70
CA ASN A 189 4.64 15.25 0.66
C ASN A 189 4.22 16.15 -0.52
N ARG A 190 4.02 15.57 -1.71
CA ARG A 190 3.53 16.32 -2.87
C ARG A 190 2.14 16.92 -2.63
N LEU A 191 1.23 16.14 -2.05
CA LEU A 191 -0.13 16.61 -1.72
C LEU A 191 -0.11 17.71 -0.65
N LEU A 192 0.74 17.57 0.37
CA LEU A 192 0.96 18.59 1.40
C LEU A 192 1.53 19.87 0.80
N HIS A 193 2.43 19.76 -0.17
CA HIS A 193 3.01 20.90 -0.88
C HIS A 193 1.94 21.66 -1.66
N ASP A 194 1.10 20.95 -2.42
CA ASP A 194 0.04 21.55 -3.20
C ASP A 194 -1.00 22.22 -2.28
N TYR A 195 -1.34 21.56 -1.17
CA TYR A 195 -2.21 22.11 -0.14
C TYR A 195 -1.60 23.39 0.48
N ALA A 196 -0.33 23.35 0.90
CA ALA A 196 0.35 24.50 1.49
C ALA A 196 0.45 25.68 0.52
N SER A 197 0.77 25.41 -0.75
CA SER A 197 0.83 26.41 -1.81
C SER A 197 -0.53 27.06 -2.05
N MET A 198 -1.60 26.28 -2.08
CA MET A 198 -2.96 26.77 -2.29
C MET A 198 -3.49 27.59 -1.11
N HIS A 199 -3.22 27.17 0.13
CA HIS A 199 -3.80 27.77 1.32
C HIS A 199 -2.92 28.84 1.98
N TYR A 200 -1.59 28.75 1.85
CA TYR A 200 -0.62 29.60 2.53
C TYR A 200 0.40 30.25 1.58
N GLY A 201 0.27 30.06 0.26
CA GLY A 201 1.27 30.52 -0.71
C GLY A 201 1.54 32.02 -0.68
N THR A 202 0.53 32.85 -0.34
CA THR A 202 0.73 34.31 -0.25
C THR A 202 1.63 34.67 0.93
N GLU A 203 1.40 34.09 2.10
CA GLU A 203 2.21 34.27 3.30
C GLU A 203 3.63 33.70 3.12
N LEU A 204 3.74 32.48 2.58
CA LEU A 204 5.02 31.84 2.28
C LEU A 204 5.86 32.70 1.31
N SER A 205 5.24 33.24 0.25
CA SER A 205 5.90 34.15 -0.67
C SER A 205 6.38 35.44 0.01
N ARG A 206 5.60 35.99 0.95
CA ARG A 206 6.02 37.17 1.74
C ARG A 206 7.21 36.88 2.65
N TRP A 207 7.38 35.64 3.10
CA TRP A 207 8.57 35.20 3.84
C TRP A 207 9.77 34.93 2.94
N GLY A 208 9.62 35.07 1.62
CA GLY A 208 10.70 34.86 0.64
C GLY A 208 10.95 33.38 0.31
N VAL A 209 9.98 32.50 0.60
CA VAL A 209 10.06 31.08 0.24
C VAL A 209 9.89 30.93 -1.28
N ASP A 210 10.75 30.12 -1.90
CA ASP A 210 10.59 29.73 -3.29
C ASP A 210 9.44 28.73 -3.43
N LEU A 211 8.29 29.19 -3.96
CA LEU A 211 7.10 28.36 -4.14
C LEU A 211 7.26 27.27 -5.20
N THR A 212 8.40 27.21 -5.91
CA THR A 212 8.72 26.11 -6.85
C THR A 212 9.51 24.98 -6.20
N SER A 213 10.05 25.21 -5.00
CA SER A 213 10.82 24.24 -4.23
C SER A 213 9.90 23.52 -3.24
N GLU A 214 9.61 22.24 -3.53
CA GLU A 214 8.77 21.40 -2.65
C GLU A 214 9.32 21.36 -1.22
N GLU A 215 10.64 21.18 -1.09
CA GLU A 215 11.33 21.09 0.20
C GLU A 215 11.20 22.40 1.00
N ASP A 216 11.47 23.56 0.39
CA ASP A 216 11.44 24.84 1.10
C ASP A 216 10.02 25.23 1.54
N VAL A 217 9.03 24.98 0.67
CA VAL A 217 7.61 25.18 0.97
C VAL A 217 7.19 24.31 2.14
N LEU A 218 7.41 23.00 2.06
CA LEU A 218 6.99 22.07 3.11
C LEU A 218 7.68 22.35 4.44
N LYS A 219 9.01 22.54 4.42
CA LYS A 219 9.77 22.83 5.63
C LYS A 219 9.24 24.08 6.32
N THR A 220 9.11 25.19 5.58
CA THR A 220 8.65 26.45 6.15
C THR A 220 7.20 26.37 6.61
N ALA A 221 6.33 25.70 5.83
CA ALA A 221 4.92 25.59 6.18
C ALA A 221 4.70 24.70 7.41
N LEU A 222 5.40 23.57 7.54
CA LEU A 222 5.30 22.68 8.70
C LEU A 222 5.85 23.33 9.98
N GLU A 223 6.86 24.19 9.89
CA GLU A 223 7.39 24.95 11.04
C GLU A 223 6.41 26.04 11.54
N ASN A 224 5.55 26.57 10.66
CA ASN A 224 4.72 27.75 10.97
C ASN A 224 3.21 27.47 11.06
N TYR A 225 2.73 26.39 10.46
CA TYR A 225 1.30 26.06 10.41
C TYR A 225 1.03 24.71 11.06
N LYS A 226 0.66 24.74 12.34
CA LYS A 226 0.25 23.53 13.09
C LYS A 226 -0.77 22.65 12.33
N PRO A 227 -1.83 23.20 11.69
CA PRO A 227 -2.77 22.36 10.95
C PRO A 227 -2.11 21.49 9.87
N LEU A 228 -1.05 21.98 9.21
CA LEU A 228 -0.34 21.20 8.20
C LEU A 228 0.47 20.06 8.83
N GLY A 229 1.05 20.29 10.00
CA GLY A 229 1.71 19.26 10.82
C GLY A 229 0.74 18.17 11.25
N ASP A 230 -0.43 18.56 11.77
CA ASP A 230 -1.48 17.63 12.19
C ASP A 230 -1.95 16.76 11.00
N ILE A 231 -2.15 17.36 9.80
CA ILE A 231 -2.48 16.63 8.58
C ILE A 231 -1.39 15.62 8.22
N LYS A 232 -0.12 16.04 8.22
CA LYS A 232 1.02 15.16 7.91
C LYS A 232 1.08 13.96 8.85
N GLU A 233 1.02 14.19 10.16
CA GLU A 233 1.08 13.12 11.16
C GLU A 233 -0.08 12.13 11.01
N ASN A 234 -1.31 12.62 10.79
CA ASN A 234 -2.48 11.78 10.58
C ASN A 234 -2.35 10.91 9.32
N TRP A 235 -1.90 11.49 8.20
CA TRP A 235 -1.72 10.75 6.96
C TRP A 235 -0.54 9.79 6.97
N GLU A 236 0.52 10.10 7.72
CA GLU A 236 1.61 9.14 8.00
C GLU A 236 1.07 7.93 8.75
N MET A 237 0.22 8.13 9.77
CA MET A 237 -0.42 7.02 10.50
C MET A 237 -1.39 6.21 9.63
N ILE A 238 -2.21 6.86 8.80
CA ILE A 238 -3.11 6.19 7.84
C ILE A 238 -2.29 5.33 6.88
N THR A 239 -1.25 5.92 6.26
CA THR A 239 -0.37 5.22 5.32
C THR A 239 0.28 4.01 5.99
N LYS A 240 0.79 4.21 7.21
CA LYS A 240 1.41 3.17 8.02
C LYS A 240 0.47 1.97 8.22
N LYS A 241 -0.73 2.24 8.76
CA LYS A 241 -1.74 1.23 9.09
C LYS A 241 -2.27 0.52 7.84
N TRP A 242 -2.41 1.26 6.75
CA TRP A 242 -2.85 0.71 5.47
C TRP A 242 -1.84 -0.26 4.86
N VAL A 243 -0.55 0.08 4.86
CA VAL A 243 0.52 -0.83 4.42
C VAL A 243 0.58 -2.08 5.30
N GLU A 244 0.44 -1.93 6.63
CA GLU A 244 0.42 -3.06 7.56
C GLU A 244 -0.75 -4.02 7.28
N LEU A 245 -1.95 -3.49 6.99
CA LEU A 245 -3.12 -4.29 6.62
C LEU A 245 -2.98 -4.99 5.26
N LEU A 246 -2.35 -4.34 4.29
CA LEU A 246 -2.03 -4.98 3.00
C LEU A 246 -1.01 -6.11 3.20
N ALA A 247 0.02 -5.89 4.00
CA ALA A 247 1.00 -6.92 4.31
C ALA A 247 0.35 -8.10 5.08
N TRP A 248 -0.52 -7.81 6.05
CA TRP A 248 -1.33 -8.81 6.76
C TRP A 248 -2.19 -9.62 5.80
N ARG A 249 -2.89 -8.96 4.87
CA ARG A 249 -3.70 -9.67 3.87
C ARG A 249 -2.87 -10.56 2.98
N HIS A 250 -1.64 -10.17 2.67
CA HIS A 250 -0.73 -11.03 1.92
C HIS A 250 -0.35 -12.28 2.72
N VAL A 251 -0.02 -12.11 4.00
CA VAL A 251 0.31 -13.21 4.91
C VAL A 251 -0.85 -14.21 5.04
N GLU A 252 -2.10 -13.75 5.06
CA GLU A 252 -3.26 -14.64 5.05
C GLU A 252 -3.32 -15.57 3.83
N ARG A 253 -2.76 -15.20 2.68
CA ARG A 253 -2.65 -16.10 1.52
C ARG A 253 -1.76 -17.31 1.79
N LEU A 254 -0.78 -17.13 2.68
CA LEU A 254 0.26 -18.11 2.98
C LEU A 254 -0.13 -18.98 4.18
N ALA A 255 -1.10 -18.56 4.98
CA ALA A 255 -1.47 -19.23 6.22
C ALA A 255 -2.53 -20.35 6.01
N PRO A 256 -2.42 -21.48 6.72
CA PRO A 256 -3.54 -22.44 6.80
C PRO A 256 -4.76 -21.81 7.53
N PRO A 257 -5.97 -22.37 7.44
CA PRO A 257 -7.19 -21.73 7.96
C PRO A 257 -7.25 -21.44 9.48
N GLU A 258 -6.34 -21.99 10.30
CA GLU A 258 -6.44 -22.00 11.78
C GLU A 258 -5.38 -21.13 12.49
N GLY A 259 -5.79 -20.02 13.14
CA GLY A 259 -4.94 -19.11 13.96
C GLY A 259 -4.97 -17.62 13.53
N GLY A 260 -4.53 -16.67 14.36
CA GLY A 260 -4.40 -15.25 13.93
C GLY A 260 -3.19 -15.08 12.99
N ALA A 261 -3.31 -14.30 11.91
CA ALA A 261 -2.29 -14.33 10.84
C ALA A 261 -0.94 -13.75 11.29
N ALA A 262 -0.90 -12.72 12.15
CA ALA A 262 0.36 -12.12 12.60
C ALA A 262 1.06 -12.86 13.76
N GLU A 263 0.41 -13.85 14.39
CA GLU A 263 0.97 -14.62 15.52
C GLU A 263 1.58 -15.97 15.10
N ARG A 264 1.41 -16.39 13.85
CA ARG A 264 1.86 -17.70 13.36
C ARG A 264 3.33 -17.64 12.96
N ARG A 265 4.21 -17.88 13.92
CA ARG A 265 5.69 -17.87 13.76
C ARG A 265 6.28 -18.97 12.86
N ASP A 266 5.45 -19.83 12.27
CA ASP A 266 5.88 -20.96 11.44
C ASP A 266 5.50 -20.74 9.97
N PHE A 267 5.82 -19.56 9.42
CA PHE A 267 5.82 -19.39 7.99
C PHE A 267 6.97 -20.21 7.41
N LYS A 268 6.65 -21.25 6.64
CA LYS A 268 7.57 -21.71 5.63
C LYS A 268 7.44 -20.73 4.47
N PHE A 269 8.25 -19.68 4.52
CA PHE A 269 8.62 -18.95 3.30
C PHE A 269 9.41 -19.91 2.43
#